data_AF-A0A952XBF5-F1
#
_entry.id   AF-A0A952XBF5-F1
#
_cell.length_a   1.000
_cell.length_b   1.000
_cell.length_c   1.000
_cell.angle_alpha   90.00
_cell.angle_beta   90.00
_cell.angle_gamma   90.00
#
_symmetry.space_group_name_H-M   'P 1'
#
loop_
_entity.id
_entity.type
_entity.pdbx_description
1 polymer ?
#
loop_
_entity_poly.entity_id
_entity_poly.type
_entity_poly.pdbx_seq_one_letter_code
_entity_poly.pdbx_strand_id
1 'polypeptide(L)' 'MALWTRWLITLGAMLLASILAGLLWNWLFNADIPSYVSGLVGGAAAVPVWEMLRRIGGTPTP' A
#
# COMPACT_ATOMS: atom_id res chain seq x y z
N MET A 1 -30.88 5.11 -1.32
CA MET A 1 -29.86 5.85 -0.54
C MET A 1 -28.73 4.92 -0.08
N ALA A 2 -27.99 4.28 -1.01
CA ALA A 2 -26.92 3.32 -0.65
C ALA A 2 -25.59 3.57 -1.39
N LEU A 3 -25.59 4.45 -2.40
CA LEU A 3 -24.40 4.78 -3.17
C LEU A 3 -23.44 5.64 -2.34
N TRP A 4 -23.94 6.69 -1.68
CA TRP A 4 -23.14 7.62 -0.86
C TRP A 4 -22.41 6.93 0.30
N THR A 5 -23.06 5.98 0.97
CA THR A 5 -22.44 5.19 2.04
C THR A 5 -21.30 4.33 1.52
N ARG A 6 -21.46 3.71 0.34
CA ARG A 6 -20.40 2.93 -0.30
C ARG A 6 -19.18 3.81 -0.63
N TRP A 7 -19.40 5.00 -1.19
CA TRP A 7 -18.33 5.95 -1.47
C TRP A 7 -17.59 6.39 -0.21
N LEU A 8 -18.33 6.71 0.87
CA LEU A 8 -17.73 7.07 2.17
C LEU A 8 -16.92 5.92 2.78
N ILE A 9 -17.41 4.68 2.68
CA ILE A 9 -16.67 3.50 3.18
C ILE A 9 -15.42 3.26 2.35
N THR A 10 -15.48 3.37 1.02
CA THR A 10 -14.32 3.19 0.15
C THR A 10 -13.26 4.27 0.40
N LEU A 11 -13.68 5.53 0.55
CA LEU A 11 -12.78 6.64 0.92
C LEU A 11 -12.17 6.43 2.31
N GLY A 12 -13.01 6.05 3.28
CA GLY A 12 -12.56 5.71 4.63
C GLY A 12 -11.53 4.59 4.61
N ALA A 13 -11.78 3.52 3.86
CA ALA A 13 -10.87 2.38 3.73
C ALA A 13 -9.55 2.77 3.05
N MET A 14 -9.57 3.59 1.99
CA MET A 14 -8.35 4.11 1.36
C MET A 14 -7.53 4.98 2.33
N LEU A 15 -8.20 5.85 3.11
CA LEU A 15 -7.52 6.64 4.14
C LEU A 15 -6.91 5.74 5.21
N LEU A 16 -7.67 4.77 5.71
CA LEU A 16 -7.22 3.87 6.76
C LEU A 16 -6.03 3.03 6.30
N ALA A 17 -6.07 2.52 5.07
CA ALA A 17 -4.96 1.80 4.47
C ALA A 17 -3.71 2.70 4.33
N SER A 18 -3.88 3.95 3.90
CA SER A 18 -2.77 4.89 3.78
C SER A 18 -2.17 5.27 5.14
N ILE A 19 -2.99 5.44 6.16
CA ILE A 19 -2.55 5.75 7.53
C ILE A 19 -1.83 4.54 8.12
N LEU A 20 -2.37 3.33 7.96
CA LEU A 20 -1.73 2.09 8.43
C LEU A 20 -0.39 1.85 7.73
N ALA A 21 -0.31 2.10 6.42
CA ALA A 21 0.96 2.03 5.69
C ALA A 21 1.98 3.05 6.23
N GLY A 22 1.57 4.31 6.44
CA GLY A 22 2.43 5.35 7.01
C GLY A 22 2.85 5.10 8.46
N LEU A 23 1.97 4.49 9.25
CA LEU A 23 2.23 4.14 10.65
C LEU A 23 3.16 2.94 10.76
N LEU A 24 2.91 1.87 9.97
CA LEU A 24 3.78 0.70 9.90
C LEU A 24 5.18 1.11 9.46
N TRP A 25 5.26 2.07 8.54
CA TRP A 25 6.50 2.68 8.08
C TRP A 25 7.25 3.45 9.18
N ASN A 26 6.55 4.35 9.88
CA ASN A 26 7.11 5.10 11.01
C ASN A 26 7.60 4.16 12.11
N TRP A 27 6.83 3.12 12.41
CA TRP A 27 7.13 2.15 13.46
C TRP A 27 8.34 1.27 13.11
N LEU A 28 8.47 0.87 11.85
CA LEU A 28 9.56 0.01 11.39
C LEU A 28 10.89 0.76 11.27
N PHE A 29 10.86 2.06 10.94
CA PHE A 29 12.08 2.82 10.65
C PHE A 29 12.45 3.87 11.69
N ASN A 30 11.54 4.29 12.59
CA ASN A 30 11.75 5.17 13.75
C ASN A 30 12.84 6.25 13.57
N ALA A 31 12.89 6.84 12.38
CA ALA A 31 13.86 7.84 11.96
C ALA A 31 13.28 8.54 10.73
N ASP A 32 13.33 9.87 10.72
CA ASP A 32 12.99 10.70 9.56
C ASP A 32 13.73 10.17 8.33
N ILE A 33 13.04 9.38 7.50
CA ILE A 33 13.64 8.85 6.30
C ILE A 33 13.81 10.03 5.35
N PRO A 34 15.05 10.37 4.95
CA PRO A 34 15.27 11.42 3.95
C PRO A 34 14.40 11.11 2.73
N SER A 35 13.68 12.10 2.21
CA SER A 35 12.70 11.94 1.12
C SER A 35 13.23 11.21 -0.13
N TYR A 36 14.55 11.13 -0.27
CA TYR A 36 15.24 10.36 -1.30
C TYR A 36 15.20 8.83 -1.10
N VAL A 37 15.23 8.36 0.14
CA VAL A 37 15.29 6.92 0.48
C VAL A 37 13.89 6.28 0.46
N SER A 38 12.82 7.06 0.66
CA SER A 38 11.45 6.55 0.60
C SER A 38 11.08 5.98 -0.78
N GLY A 39 11.51 6.64 -1.86
CA GLY A 39 11.33 6.15 -3.23
C GLY A 39 12.15 4.89 -3.52
N LEU A 40 13.36 4.81 -2.96
CA LEU A 40 14.25 3.64 -3.08
C LEU A 40 13.68 2.41 -2.40
N VAL A 41 13.17 2.56 -1.17
CA VAL A 41 12.58 1.43 -0.45
C VAL A 41 11.19 1.08 -1.00
N GLY A 42 10.40 2.07 -1.45
CA GLY A 42 9.16 1.82 -2.20
C GLY A 42 9.40 1.02 -3.49
N GLY A 43 10.43 1.39 -4.26
CA GLY A 43 10.85 0.64 -5.45
C GLY A 43 11.42 -0.74 -5.13
N ALA A 44 12.23 -0.86 -4.07
CA ALA A 44 12.80 -2.14 -3.63
C ALA A 44 11.72 -3.10 -3.11
N ALA A 45 10.69 -2.58 -2.42
CA ALA A 45 9.56 -3.36 -1.95
C ALA A 45 8.57 -3.72 -3.07
N ALA A 46 8.50 -2.92 -4.15
CA ALA A 46 7.62 -3.19 -5.28
C ALA A 46 7.94 -4.51 -5.99
N VAL A 47 9.22 -4.90 -6.08
CA VAL A 47 9.66 -6.16 -6.72
C VAL A 47 9.13 -7.41 -6.00
N PRO A 48 9.37 -7.61 -4.69
CA PRO A 48 8.83 -8.75 -3.96
C PRO A 48 7.30 -8.70 -3.86
N VAL A 49 6.69 -7.51 -3.74
CA VAL A 49 5.21 -7.37 -3.74
C VAL A 49 4.62 -7.79 -5.09
N TRP A 50 5.23 -7.39 -6.20
CA TRP A 50 4.81 -7.80 -7.55
C TRP A 50 4.91 -9.31 -7.73
N GLU A 51 6.02 -9.90 -7.29
CA GLU A 51 6.22 -11.35 -7.36
C GLU A 51 5.24 -12.10 -6.45
N MET A 52 4.94 -11.56 -5.27
CA MET A 52 3.91 -12.09 -4.38
C MET A 52 2.53 -12.01 -5.03
N LEU A 53 2.15 -10.85 -5.59
CA LEU A 53 0.88 -10.66 -6.30
C LEU A 53 0.73 -11.60 -7.50
N ARG A 54 1.81 -11.86 -8.25
CA ARG A 54 1.81 -12.88 -9.32
C ARG A 54 1.55 -14.29 -8.80
N ARG A 55 2.04 -14.61 -7.60
CA ARG A 55 1.83 -15.93 -6.97
C ARG A 55 0.41 -16.12 -6.45
N ILE A 56 -0.22 -15.08 -5.88
CA ILE A 56 -1.61 -15.16 -5.39
C ILE A 56 -2.67 -14.84 -6.47
N GLY A 57 -2.32 -14.06 -7.49
CA GLY A 57 -3.25 -13.57 -8.51
C GLY A 57 -3.60 -14.56 -9.61
N GLY A 58 -2.84 -15.65 -9.75
CA GLY A 58 -3.03 -16.63 -10.83
C GLY A 58 -2.62 -16.07 -12.20
N THR A 59 -1.95 -16.90 -12.99
CA THR A 59 -1.59 -16.61 -14.39
C THR A 59 -2.79 -16.16 -15.21
N PRO A 60 -2.78 -14.97 -15.85
CA PRO A 60 -3.64 -14.76 -17.01
C PRO A 60 -3.06 -15.61 -18.14
N THR A 61 -3.74 -16.71 -18.47
CA THR A 61 -3.47 -17.46 -19.70
C THR A 61 -3.74 -16.56 -20.90
N PRO A 62 -2.85 -16.49 -21.90
CA PRO A 62 -3.16 -15.83 -23.17
C PRO A 62 -4.33 -16.50 -23.89
#